data_AF-A0A7S6UQ95-F1
#
_entry.id   AF-A0A7S6UQ95-F1
#
_cell.length_a   1.000
_cell.length_b   1.000
_cell.length_c   1.000
_cell.angle_alpha   90.00
_cell.angle_beta   90.00
_cell.angle_gamma   90.00
#
_symmetry.space_group_name_H-M   'P 1'
#
loop_
_entity.id
_entity.type
_entity.pdbx_description
1 polymer ?
#
loop_
_entity_poly.entity_id
_entity_poly.type
_entity_poly.pdbx_seq_one_letter_code
_entity_poly.pdbx_strand_id
1 'polypeptide(L)'
;MLSEVKLVTLGVSDLDNACAFYSSALQYQVKESGPISPELAALWRFDTALTGRYAIIAADDSGLGRIRLLSFDAPGERIWNKDNLYNGSGFYALNFRSRDALDTMNAVKAAGGSSGKEPSAWEVSEHVSVRDSINDDPDGIRLDVFSYDRGGELRGPLETEVSVLQTVAIATRDVERSAAFYRALGYQTLFDQTLDFPELQDLLGTDKPVRIHNINLLKDGTIIPGRVEMFAYLDMDHLPDAPLRDKAVPPNIGILSASFESTDVDADLEHLQTLGADPVARAQLALPGFGACDVATLFGPDGELLEIYRRA
;
A
#
# COMPACT_ATOMS: atom_id res chain seq x y z
N MET A 1 -20.13 -3.71 7.54
CA MET A 1 -19.83 -3.69 6.09
C MET A 1 -18.59 -2.86 5.93
N LEU A 2 -17.51 -3.52 5.54
CA LEU A 2 -16.22 -2.90 5.35
C LEU A 2 -16.13 -2.22 3.98
N SER A 3 -15.58 -1.02 3.92
CA SER A 3 -15.31 -0.28 2.68
C SER A 3 -14.06 -0.82 1.95
N GLU A 4 -13.68 -0.15 0.86
CA GLU A 4 -12.36 -0.25 0.25
C GLU A 4 -11.26 0.38 1.13
N VAL A 5 -9.99 0.25 0.73
CA VAL A 5 -8.88 0.92 1.43
C VAL A 5 -9.06 2.45 1.32
N LYS A 6 -9.21 3.12 2.47
CA LYS A 6 -9.37 4.58 2.55
C LYS A 6 -8.05 5.30 2.68
N LEU A 7 -7.11 4.68 3.39
CA LEU A 7 -5.83 5.28 3.75
C LEU A 7 -4.76 4.20 3.93
N VAL A 8 -3.51 4.50 3.57
CA VAL A 8 -2.35 3.65 3.88
C VAL A 8 -1.39 4.40 4.79
N THR A 9 -0.84 3.71 5.80
CA THR A 9 0.11 4.29 6.76
C THR A 9 1.54 3.87 6.42
N LEU A 10 2.44 4.84 6.33
CA LEU A 10 3.86 4.66 6.07
C LEU A 10 4.70 5.13 7.26
N GLY A 11 5.69 4.33 7.65
CA GLY A 11 6.80 4.79 8.47
C GLY A 11 7.85 5.43 7.57
N VAL A 12 8.30 6.65 7.91
CA VAL A 12 9.28 7.44 7.17
C VAL A 12 10.38 7.94 8.11
N SER A 13 11.59 8.11 7.57
CA SER A 13 12.74 8.56 8.37
C SER A 13 12.63 10.02 8.79
N ASP A 14 12.11 10.88 7.92
CA ASP A 14 11.92 12.30 8.14
C ASP A 14 10.58 12.76 7.54
N LEU A 15 9.68 13.24 8.40
CA LEU A 15 8.33 13.64 7.98
C LEU A 15 8.32 14.80 7.00
N ASP A 16 9.19 15.79 7.20
CA ASP A 16 9.19 17.02 6.42
C ASP A 16 9.78 16.75 5.03
N ASN A 17 10.83 15.93 4.96
CA ASN A 17 11.40 15.43 3.70
C ASN A 17 10.39 14.57 2.93
N ALA A 18 9.70 13.64 3.60
CA ALA A 18 8.68 12.82 2.97
C ALA A 18 7.54 13.68 2.40
N CYS A 19 7.01 14.65 3.17
CA CYS A 19 5.98 15.57 2.69
C CYS A 19 6.45 16.38 1.47
N ALA A 20 7.68 16.90 1.49
CA ALA A 20 8.25 17.63 0.37
C ALA A 20 8.41 16.74 -0.88
N PHE A 21 8.83 15.50 -0.71
CA PHE A 21 8.93 14.51 -1.78
C PHE A 21 7.57 14.25 -2.43
N TYR A 22 6.55 13.82 -1.66
CA TYR A 22 5.25 13.47 -2.23
C TYR A 22 4.54 14.68 -2.87
N SER A 23 4.76 15.89 -2.34
CA SER A 23 4.30 17.13 -2.95
C SER A 23 4.97 17.42 -4.29
N SER A 24 6.29 17.24 -4.37
CA SER A 24 7.05 17.57 -5.58
C SER A 24 6.91 16.51 -6.67
N ALA A 25 6.89 15.23 -6.29
CA ALA A 25 6.84 14.09 -7.21
C ALA A 25 5.41 13.81 -7.70
N LEU A 26 4.42 13.83 -6.80
CA LEU A 26 3.05 13.37 -7.09
C LEU A 26 1.99 14.45 -6.95
N GLN A 27 2.37 15.70 -6.59
CA GLN A 27 1.45 16.82 -6.32
C GLN A 27 0.53 16.62 -5.10
N TYR A 28 0.91 15.75 -4.17
CA TYR A 28 0.12 15.51 -2.96
C TYR A 28 0.26 16.67 -1.98
N GLN A 29 -0.83 17.02 -1.30
CA GLN A 29 -0.84 18.10 -0.32
C GLN A 29 -1.08 17.57 1.08
N VAL A 30 -0.43 18.20 2.06
CA VAL A 30 -0.70 17.97 3.47
C VAL A 30 -2.10 18.49 3.80
N LYS A 31 -2.97 17.59 4.28
CA LYS A 31 -4.35 17.88 4.69
C LYS A 31 -4.48 18.02 6.20
N GLU A 32 -3.66 17.30 6.95
CA GLU A 32 -3.66 17.27 8.41
C GLU A 32 -2.24 16.92 8.89
N SER A 33 -1.81 17.45 10.03
CA SER A 33 -0.57 17.04 10.68
C SER A 33 -0.61 17.30 12.18
N GLY A 34 0.21 16.58 12.94
CA GLY A 34 0.26 16.73 14.38
C GLY A 34 1.20 15.75 15.07
N PRO A 35 1.27 15.80 16.42
CA PRO A 35 1.98 14.81 17.20
C PRO A 35 1.24 13.46 17.18
N ILE A 36 1.99 12.36 17.25
CA ILE A 36 1.43 11.01 17.46
C ILE A 36 1.07 10.86 18.94
N SER A 37 -0.19 10.50 19.22
CA SER A 37 -0.64 10.23 20.59
C SER A 37 -0.09 8.89 21.11
N PRO A 38 0.44 8.81 22.34
CA PRO A 38 0.82 7.54 22.97
C PRO A 38 -0.33 6.54 23.09
N GLU A 39 -1.59 6.99 23.07
CA GLU A 39 -2.77 6.13 23.11
C GLU A 39 -2.88 5.21 21.87
N LEU A 40 -2.21 5.57 20.77
CA LEU A 40 -2.16 4.77 19.54
C LEU A 40 -1.18 3.59 19.64
N ALA A 41 -0.36 3.52 20.69
CA ALA A 41 0.72 2.53 20.82
C ALA A 41 0.22 1.08 20.75
N ALA A 42 -0.94 0.78 21.32
CA ALA A 42 -1.50 -0.57 21.24
C ALA A 42 -1.96 -0.93 19.80
N LEU A 43 -2.60 0.01 19.10
CA LEU A 43 -3.09 -0.19 17.73
C LEU A 43 -1.93 -0.32 16.73
N TRP A 44 -0.91 0.53 16.87
CA TRP A 44 0.21 0.65 15.94
C TRP A 44 1.48 -0.07 16.42
N ARG A 45 1.44 -0.70 17.59
CA ARG A 45 2.49 -1.56 18.17
C ARG A 45 3.84 -0.87 18.37
N PHE A 46 3.86 0.43 18.62
CA PHE A 46 5.10 1.17 18.92
C PHE A 46 5.35 1.31 20.44
N ASP A 47 6.59 1.51 20.83
CA ASP A 47 6.96 1.78 22.23
C ASP A 47 6.51 3.18 22.65
N THR A 48 5.70 3.28 23.71
CA THR A 48 5.22 4.56 24.27
C THR A 48 6.33 5.53 24.72
N ALA A 49 7.58 5.07 24.85
CA ALA A 49 8.74 5.93 25.09
C ALA A 49 9.13 6.76 23.86
N LEU A 50 8.74 6.34 22.66
CA LEU A 50 8.98 7.06 21.41
C LEU A 50 8.06 8.27 21.30
N THR A 51 8.57 9.35 20.72
CA THR A 51 7.77 10.50 20.33
C THR A 51 7.79 10.66 18.82
N GLY A 52 6.68 11.09 18.23
CA GLY A 52 6.59 11.16 16.78
C GLY A 52 5.59 12.18 16.28
N ARG A 53 5.63 12.41 14.98
CA ARG A 53 4.72 13.29 14.24
C ARG A 53 4.10 12.52 13.09
N TYR A 54 2.90 12.92 12.70
CA TYR A 54 2.24 12.42 11.50
C TYR A 54 1.87 13.55 10.55
N ALA A 55 1.67 13.19 9.28
CA ALA A 55 0.99 14.00 8.29
C ALA A 55 0.05 13.12 7.46
N ILE A 56 -1.12 13.64 7.12
CA ILE A 56 -2.05 13.07 6.14
C ILE A 56 -1.84 13.82 4.83
N ILE A 57 -1.50 13.12 3.77
CA ILE A 57 -1.32 13.68 2.43
C ILE A 57 -2.35 13.09 1.46
N ALA A 58 -2.76 13.87 0.47
CA ALA A 58 -3.72 13.45 -0.55
C ALA A 58 -3.54 14.22 -1.86
N ALA A 59 -3.88 13.58 -2.99
CA ALA A 59 -3.92 14.25 -4.29
C ALA A 59 -5.07 15.25 -4.41
N ASP A 60 -6.20 14.99 -3.76
CA ASP A 60 -7.42 15.79 -3.83
C ASP A 60 -8.23 15.73 -2.50
N ASP A 61 -9.44 16.30 -2.52
CA ASP A 61 -10.37 16.33 -1.37
C ASP A 61 -11.46 15.24 -1.45
N SER A 62 -11.31 14.23 -2.31
CA SER A 62 -12.28 13.12 -2.45
C SER A 62 -12.40 12.27 -1.18
N GLY A 63 -11.36 12.30 -0.34
CA GLY A 63 -11.25 11.46 0.85
C GLY A 63 -10.76 10.04 0.58
N LEU A 64 -10.48 9.69 -0.68
CA LEU A 64 -9.97 8.39 -1.13
C LEU A 64 -8.46 8.39 -1.34
N GLY A 65 -7.84 7.22 -1.25
CA GLY A 65 -6.43 7.00 -1.59
C GLY A 65 -5.46 7.94 -0.85
N ARG A 66 -5.74 8.21 0.43
CA ARG A 66 -4.90 9.05 1.30
C ARG A 66 -3.71 8.27 1.83
N ILE A 67 -2.65 8.99 2.20
CA ILE A 67 -1.46 8.40 2.83
C ILE A 67 -1.22 9.09 4.18
N ARG A 68 -1.00 8.30 5.23
CA ARG A 68 -0.57 8.77 6.55
C ARG A 68 0.92 8.49 6.72
N LEU A 69 1.73 9.54 6.77
CA LEU A 69 3.16 9.47 7.03
C LEU A 69 3.40 9.56 8.53
N LEU A 70 4.22 8.67 9.09
CA LEU A 70 4.63 8.66 10.50
C LEU A 70 6.15 8.75 10.59
N SER A 71 6.67 9.65 11.42
CA SER A 71 8.09 9.73 11.75
C SER A 71 8.24 9.80 13.27
N PHE A 72 9.22 9.07 13.81
CA PHE A 72 9.52 9.01 15.24
C PHE A 72 10.93 9.54 15.51
N ASP A 73 11.19 9.89 16.76
CA ASP A 73 12.46 10.43 17.25
C ASP A 73 13.58 9.39 17.41
N ALA A 74 13.32 8.15 16.99
CA ALA A 74 14.29 7.07 16.93
C ALA A 74 14.47 6.58 15.48
N PRO A 75 15.68 6.16 15.09
CA PRO A 75 15.89 5.57 13.78
C PRO A 75 15.12 4.24 13.65
N GLY A 76 14.56 4.01 12.47
CA GLY A 76 13.96 2.74 12.07
C GLY A 76 14.76 2.02 11.00
N GLU A 77 14.45 0.74 10.81
CA GLU A 77 15.01 -0.07 9.73
C GLU A 77 14.00 -0.18 8.56
N ARG A 78 14.50 -0.32 7.32
CA ARG A 78 13.63 -0.61 6.18
C ARG A 78 13.04 -2.02 6.32
N ILE A 79 11.72 -2.11 6.27
CA ILE A 79 10.96 -3.38 6.37
C ILE A 79 11.39 -4.33 5.26
N TRP A 80 11.38 -3.83 4.02
CA TRP A 80 11.84 -4.56 2.84
C TRP A 80 13.31 -4.26 2.56
N ASN A 81 14.07 -5.32 2.29
CA ASN A 81 15.47 -5.25 1.94
C ASN A 81 15.87 -6.49 1.12
N LYS A 82 17.12 -6.53 0.69
CA LYS A 82 17.64 -7.62 -0.14
C LYS A 82 17.50 -9.02 0.51
N ASP A 83 17.46 -9.11 1.85
CA ASP A 83 17.47 -10.38 2.56
C ASP A 83 16.07 -11.01 2.64
N ASN A 84 15.01 -10.23 2.37
CA ASN A 84 13.62 -10.70 2.37
C ASN A 84 12.87 -10.48 1.05
N LEU A 85 13.55 -10.06 -0.02
CA LEU A 85 12.95 -9.74 -1.31
C LEU A 85 12.06 -10.86 -1.89
N TYR A 86 12.46 -12.13 -1.73
CA TYR A 86 11.80 -13.27 -2.37
C TYR A 86 10.86 -14.07 -1.48
N ASN A 87 10.99 -13.89 -0.16
CA ASN A 87 10.33 -14.75 0.83
C ASN A 87 9.59 -13.97 1.91
N GLY A 88 9.72 -12.65 1.95
CA GLY A 88 8.91 -11.79 2.80
C GLY A 88 7.43 -11.80 2.37
N SER A 89 6.54 -11.59 3.34
CA SER A 89 5.12 -11.36 3.10
C SER A 89 4.61 -10.13 3.86
N GLY A 90 3.61 -9.46 3.28
CA GLY A 90 3.01 -8.22 3.79
C GLY A 90 2.91 -7.13 2.72
N PHE A 91 2.54 -5.91 3.11
CA PHE A 91 2.44 -4.78 2.18
C PHE A 91 3.79 -4.45 1.53
N TYR A 92 3.82 -4.34 0.20
CA TYR A 92 5.03 -4.25 -0.61
C TYR A 92 5.17 -2.93 -1.39
N ALA A 93 4.12 -2.49 -2.07
CA ALA A 93 4.17 -1.32 -2.94
C ALA A 93 2.87 -0.51 -2.95
N LEU A 94 2.96 0.72 -3.41
CA LEU A 94 1.86 1.64 -3.65
C LEU A 94 1.74 1.91 -5.15
N ASN A 95 0.56 1.74 -5.74
CA ASN A 95 0.39 1.94 -7.18
C ASN A 95 -0.44 3.19 -7.49
N PHE A 96 0.05 3.97 -8.46
CA PHE A 96 -0.53 5.23 -8.89
C PHE A 96 -0.70 5.24 -10.42
N ARG A 97 -1.86 5.70 -10.87
CA ARG A 97 -2.04 6.03 -12.28
C ARG A 97 -1.50 7.44 -12.50
N SER A 98 -0.72 7.62 -13.56
CA SER A 98 -0.31 8.94 -14.04
C SER A 98 -0.76 9.17 -15.48
N ARG A 99 -0.65 10.42 -15.94
CA ARG A 99 -0.81 10.75 -17.36
C ARG A 99 0.32 10.20 -18.22
N ASP A 100 1.54 10.29 -17.69
CA ASP A 100 2.75 9.81 -18.34
C ASP A 100 3.70 9.22 -17.29
N ALA A 101 4.02 7.93 -17.43
CA ALA A 101 4.88 7.22 -16.49
C ALA A 101 6.34 7.72 -16.52
N LEU A 102 6.84 8.18 -17.67
CA LEU A 102 8.21 8.67 -17.83
C LEU A 102 8.38 10.03 -17.16
N ASP A 103 7.45 10.96 -17.39
CA ASP A 103 7.47 12.28 -16.74
C ASP A 103 7.32 12.15 -15.23
N THR A 104 6.46 11.24 -14.77
CA THR A 104 6.29 10.99 -13.33
C THR A 104 7.53 10.35 -12.72
N MET A 105 8.16 9.38 -13.39
CA MET A 105 9.45 8.80 -12.98
C MET A 105 10.52 9.91 -12.86
N ASN A 106 10.57 10.84 -13.82
CA ASN A 106 11.51 11.96 -13.79
C ASN A 106 11.22 12.91 -12.62
N ALA A 107 9.96 13.17 -12.31
CA ALA A 107 9.56 13.97 -11.14
C ALA A 107 9.95 13.28 -9.82
N VAL A 108 9.76 11.97 -9.70
CA VAL A 108 10.21 11.16 -8.54
C VAL A 108 11.72 11.31 -8.34
N LYS A 109 12.52 11.15 -9.41
CA LYS A 109 13.98 11.30 -9.35
C LYS A 109 14.40 12.73 -8.98
N ALA A 110 13.74 13.73 -9.54
CA ALA A 110 14.01 15.14 -9.24
C ALA A 110 13.70 15.50 -7.79
N ALA A 111 12.71 14.84 -7.18
CA ALA A 111 12.33 15.01 -5.77
C ALA A 111 13.22 14.23 -4.78
N GLY A 112 14.23 13.50 -5.25
CA GLY A 112 15.16 12.74 -4.40
C GLY A 112 14.82 11.25 -4.24
N GLY A 113 13.79 10.76 -4.94
CA GLY A 113 13.55 9.32 -5.08
C GLY A 113 14.50 8.66 -6.09
N SER A 114 14.24 7.40 -6.39
CA SER A 114 15.02 6.64 -7.37
C SER A 114 14.13 5.78 -8.25
N SER A 115 14.67 5.34 -9.39
CA SER A 115 14.04 4.36 -10.27
C SER A 115 15.14 3.50 -10.91
N GLY A 116 14.84 2.21 -11.06
CA GLY A 116 15.79 1.24 -11.62
C GLY A 116 15.99 1.41 -13.12
N LYS A 117 14.91 1.63 -13.88
CA LYS A 117 14.89 1.72 -15.34
C LYS A 117 13.77 2.62 -15.84
N GLU A 118 13.81 2.95 -17.13
CA GLU A 118 12.69 3.61 -17.81
C GLU A 118 11.42 2.73 -17.82
N PRO A 119 10.22 3.32 -17.99
CA PRO A 119 8.97 2.58 -17.96
C PRO A 119 8.92 1.42 -18.96
N SER A 120 8.51 0.25 -18.51
CA SER A 120 8.39 -0.95 -19.33
C SER A 120 6.96 -1.12 -19.84
N ALA A 121 6.79 -1.31 -21.15
CA ALA A 121 5.48 -1.50 -21.77
C ALA A 121 5.06 -2.96 -21.72
N TRP A 122 3.80 -3.24 -21.39
CA TRP A 122 3.22 -4.57 -21.44
C TRP A 122 1.71 -4.56 -21.64
N GLU A 123 1.17 -5.72 -22.03
CA GLU A 123 -0.23 -5.92 -22.39
C GLU A 123 -1.00 -6.54 -21.20
N VAL A 124 -1.98 -5.81 -20.67
CA VAL A 124 -2.87 -6.29 -19.60
C VAL A 124 -3.97 -7.16 -20.19
N SER A 125 -4.49 -6.78 -21.35
CA SER A 125 -5.48 -7.53 -22.13
C SER A 125 -5.47 -7.04 -23.58
N GLU A 126 -6.23 -7.68 -24.47
CA GLU A 126 -6.38 -7.22 -25.86
C GLU A 126 -6.74 -5.72 -25.96
N HIS A 127 -7.51 -5.19 -25.02
CA HIS A 127 -7.98 -3.80 -25.04
C HIS A 127 -7.19 -2.84 -24.14
N VAL A 128 -6.25 -3.34 -23.34
CA VAL A 128 -5.57 -2.54 -22.33
C VAL A 128 -4.08 -2.83 -22.34
N SER A 129 -3.29 -1.80 -22.60
CA SER A 129 -1.82 -1.84 -22.49
C SER A 129 -1.34 -0.67 -21.64
N VAL A 130 -0.30 -0.93 -20.86
CA VAL A 130 0.25 0.04 -19.90
C VAL A 130 1.76 0.14 -20.05
N ARG A 131 2.32 1.22 -19.53
CA ARG A 131 3.74 1.30 -19.21
C ARG A 131 3.88 1.59 -17.73
N ASP A 132 4.73 0.81 -17.07
CA ASP A 132 4.92 0.85 -15.63
C ASP A 132 6.37 1.20 -15.30
N SER A 133 6.55 2.03 -14.29
CA SER A 133 7.84 2.33 -13.68
C SER A 133 7.77 1.97 -12.21
N ILE A 134 8.66 1.09 -11.78
CA ILE A 134 8.88 0.78 -10.37
C ILE A 134 9.93 1.75 -9.83
N ASN A 135 9.46 2.62 -8.95
CA ASN A 135 10.26 3.68 -8.33
C ASN A 135 10.34 3.44 -6.82
N ASP A 136 11.21 4.21 -6.18
CA ASP A 136 11.36 4.24 -4.74
C ASP A 136 11.34 5.70 -4.25
N ASP A 137 10.63 5.96 -3.16
CA ASP A 137 10.77 7.23 -2.45
C ASP A 137 12.15 7.34 -1.76
N PRO A 138 12.51 8.49 -1.15
CA PRO A 138 13.82 8.65 -0.50
C PRO A 138 14.10 7.61 0.60
N ASP A 139 13.03 7.07 1.19
CA ASP A 139 13.04 6.07 2.24
C ASP A 139 13.02 4.63 1.71
N GLY A 140 12.99 4.44 0.38
CA GLY A 140 12.97 3.13 -0.27
C GLY A 140 11.60 2.47 -0.27
N ILE A 141 10.53 3.23 -0.07
CA ILE A 141 9.16 2.73 -0.18
C ILE A 141 8.80 2.66 -1.65
N ARG A 142 8.28 1.50 -2.08
CA ARG A 142 8.04 1.24 -3.49
C ARG A 142 6.81 1.96 -4.02
N LEU A 143 7.02 2.70 -5.11
CA LEU A 143 5.99 3.43 -5.86
C LEU A 143 5.92 2.86 -7.27
N ASP A 144 4.89 2.08 -7.56
CA ASP A 144 4.55 1.65 -8.91
C ASP A 144 3.73 2.75 -9.59
N VAL A 145 4.28 3.34 -10.65
CA VAL A 145 3.61 4.39 -11.40
C VAL A 145 3.35 3.90 -12.81
N PHE A 146 2.10 3.95 -13.23
CA PHE A 146 1.69 3.48 -14.55
C PHE A 146 0.88 4.50 -15.34
N SER A 147 1.04 4.47 -16.65
CA SER A 147 0.22 5.20 -17.61
C SER A 147 -0.35 4.25 -18.65
N TYR A 148 -1.56 4.56 -19.15
CA TYR A 148 -2.18 3.75 -20.21
C TYR A 148 -1.65 4.16 -21.59
N ASP A 149 -1.14 3.18 -22.33
CA ASP A 149 -0.92 3.32 -23.78
C ASP A 149 -2.22 3.09 -24.55
N ARG A 150 -3.09 2.21 -24.04
CA ARG A 150 -4.39 1.85 -24.63
C ARG A 150 -5.40 1.47 -23.53
N GLY A 151 -6.67 1.83 -23.72
CA GLY A 151 -7.77 1.41 -22.83
C GLY A 151 -7.94 2.24 -21.56
N GLY A 152 -7.21 3.35 -21.42
CA GLY A 152 -7.30 4.23 -20.24
C GLY A 152 -8.68 4.90 -20.09
N GLU A 153 -9.41 5.08 -21.19
CA GLU A 153 -10.79 5.59 -21.21
C GLU A 153 -11.78 4.68 -20.48
N LEU A 154 -11.49 3.38 -20.39
CA LEU A 154 -12.30 2.41 -19.64
C LEU A 154 -12.24 2.66 -18.11
N ARG A 155 -11.28 3.47 -17.67
CA ARG A 155 -11.02 3.81 -16.26
C ARG A 155 -11.29 5.28 -15.94
N GLY A 156 -11.96 5.99 -16.85
CA GLY A 156 -12.31 7.40 -16.68
C GLY A 156 -11.13 8.36 -16.84
N PRO A 157 -11.42 9.67 -16.90
CA PRO A 157 -10.39 10.71 -17.01
C PRO A 157 -9.54 10.81 -15.73
N LEU A 158 -8.35 11.39 -15.86
CA LEU A 158 -7.50 11.74 -14.73
C LEU A 158 -7.47 13.27 -14.56
N GLU A 159 -8.13 13.75 -13.51
CA GLU A 159 -8.29 15.19 -13.22
C GLU A 159 -6.95 15.84 -12.80
N THR A 160 -6.05 15.06 -12.22
CA THR A 160 -4.70 15.47 -11.78
C THR A 160 -3.60 14.91 -12.72
N GLU A 161 -2.33 15.23 -12.47
CA GLU A 161 -1.21 14.59 -13.19
C GLU A 161 -0.98 13.14 -12.70
N VAL A 162 -1.16 12.92 -11.39
CA VAL A 162 -1.08 11.62 -10.73
C VAL A 162 -2.33 11.41 -9.88
N SER A 163 -2.91 10.22 -9.92
CA SER A 163 -4.13 9.88 -9.17
C SER A 163 -3.92 9.91 -7.66
N VAL A 164 -5.03 9.88 -6.91
CA VAL A 164 -5.04 9.33 -5.54
C VAL A 164 -4.43 7.92 -5.54
N LEU A 165 -3.99 7.43 -4.38
CA LEU A 165 -3.48 6.05 -4.26
C LEU A 165 -4.54 5.07 -4.76
N GLN A 166 -4.20 4.28 -5.77
CA GLN A 166 -5.17 3.36 -6.35
C GLN A 166 -5.13 2.01 -5.67
N THR A 167 -3.93 1.52 -5.35
CA THR A 167 -3.70 0.14 -4.94
C THR A 167 -2.62 0.08 -3.90
N VAL A 168 -2.82 -0.78 -2.90
CA VAL A 168 -1.72 -1.27 -2.06
C VAL A 168 -1.44 -2.72 -2.44
N ALA A 169 -0.20 -3.01 -2.79
CA ALA A 169 0.24 -4.35 -3.15
C ALA A 169 0.72 -5.12 -1.93
N ILE A 170 0.44 -6.41 -1.90
CA ILE A 170 0.79 -7.36 -0.86
C ILE A 170 1.64 -8.46 -1.50
N ALA A 171 2.87 -8.60 -1.03
CA ALA A 171 3.67 -9.78 -1.33
C ALA A 171 3.15 -10.93 -0.46
N THR A 172 2.86 -12.07 -1.10
CA THR A 172 2.32 -13.25 -0.45
C THR A 172 3.05 -14.51 -0.92
N ARG A 173 2.89 -15.59 -0.16
CA ARG A 173 3.32 -16.94 -0.53
C ARG A 173 2.19 -17.75 -1.18
N ASP A 174 0.94 -17.31 -1.02
CA ASP A 174 -0.25 -17.98 -1.54
C ASP A 174 -1.28 -16.92 -1.96
N VAL A 175 -1.24 -16.58 -3.25
CA VAL A 175 -2.09 -15.55 -3.85
C VAL A 175 -3.57 -15.90 -3.73
N GLU A 176 -3.94 -17.17 -3.89
CA GLU A 176 -5.34 -17.58 -3.80
C GLU A 176 -5.87 -17.54 -2.37
N ARG A 177 -5.07 -17.94 -1.37
CA ARG A 177 -5.43 -17.78 0.04
C ARG A 177 -5.68 -16.31 0.37
N SER A 178 -4.77 -15.43 -0.03
CA SER A 178 -4.90 -14.00 0.20
C SER A 178 -6.11 -13.41 -0.56
N ALA A 179 -6.28 -13.77 -1.83
CA ALA A 179 -7.43 -13.33 -2.63
C ALA A 179 -8.77 -13.83 -2.09
N ALA A 180 -8.84 -15.06 -1.59
CA ALA A 180 -10.05 -15.59 -0.96
C ALA A 180 -10.47 -14.77 0.27
N PHE A 181 -9.49 -14.36 1.10
CA PHE A 181 -9.75 -13.49 2.26
C PHE A 181 -10.40 -12.17 1.82
N TYR A 182 -9.79 -11.43 0.91
CA TYR A 182 -10.34 -10.15 0.46
C TYR A 182 -11.64 -10.27 -0.34
N ARG A 183 -11.80 -11.34 -1.15
CA ARG A 183 -13.08 -11.65 -1.82
C ARG A 183 -14.21 -11.87 -0.81
N ALA A 184 -13.93 -12.53 0.32
CA ALA A 184 -14.89 -12.69 1.41
C ALA A 184 -15.23 -11.37 2.14
N LEU A 185 -14.41 -10.34 1.97
CA LEU A 185 -14.71 -8.96 2.38
C LEU A 185 -15.50 -8.20 1.30
N GLY A 186 -15.88 -8.83 0.19
CA GLY A 186 -16.66 -8.22 -0.89
C GLY A 186 -15.83 -7.58 -2.00
N TYR A 187 -14.52 -7.83 -2.04
CA TYR A 187 -13.71 -7.48 -3.20
C TYR A 187 -13.99 -8.41 -4.39
N GLN A 188 -13.83 -7.88 -5.60
CA GLN A 188 -14.02 -8.59 -6.86
C GLN A 188 -12.73 -8.59 -7.67
N THR A 189 -12.48 -9.67 -8.39
CA THR A 189 -11.28 -9.79 -9.24
C THR A 189 -11.38 -8.85 -10.43
N LEU A 190 -10.43 -7.92 -10.52
CA LEU A 190 -10.21 -7.08 -11.69
C LEU A 190 -9.39 -7.83 -12.73
N PHE A 191 -8.33 -8.47 -12.24
CA PHE A 191 -7.27 -9.06 -13.04
C PHE A 191 -6.64 -10.20 -12.24
N ASP A 192 -6.29 -11.28 -12.94
CA ASP A 192 -5.68 -12.48 -12.39
C ASP A 192 -4.83 -13.09 -13.51
N GLN A 193 -3.51 -12.96 -13.41
CA GLN A 193 -2.59 -13.44 -14.44
C GLN A 193 -1.29 -13.99 -13.83
N THR A 194 -0.69 -14.91 -14.57
CA THR A 194 0.75 -15.18 -14.42
C THR A 194 1.51 -14.22 -15.33
N LEU A 195 2.38 -13.40 -14.75
CA LEU A 195 3.29 -12.55 -15.49
C LEU A 195 4.61 -13.30 -15.69
N ASP A 196 4.98 -13.45 -16.96
CA ASP A 196 6.18 -14.16 -17.43
C ASP A 196 6.62 -13.53 -18.76
N PHE A 197 7.30 -12.38 -18.66
CA PHE A 197 7.82 -11.65 -19.81
C PHE A 197 9.27 -11.21 -19.57
N PRO A 198 10.09 -11.01 -20.64
CA PRO A 198 11.54 -10.82 -20.51
C PRO A 198 11.95 -9.65 -19.60
N GLU A 199 11.18 -8.57 -19.61
CA GLU A 199 11.44 -7.35 -18.85
C GLU A 199 11.00 -7.44 -17.38
N LEU A 200 10.32 -8.51 -16.96
CA LEU A 200 9.75 -8.64 -15.61
C LEU A 200 10.83 -8.65 -14.52
N GLN A 201 11.96 -9.32 -14.78
CA GLN A 201 13.10 -9.34 -13.85
C GLN A 201 13.54 -7.92 -13.51
N ASP A 202 13.70 -7.11 -14.56
CA ASP A 202 14.19 -5.75 -14.49
C ASP A 202 13.16 -4.83 -13.83
N LEU A 203 11.87 -4.99 -14.19
CA LEU A 203 10.77 -4.24 -13.60
C LEU A 203 10.73 -4.42 -12.07
N LEU A 204 10.84 -5.67 -11.60
CA LEU A 204 10.78 -5.98 -10.17
C LEU A 204 12.11 -5.74 -9.43
N GLY A 205 13.20 -5.44 -10.16
CA GLY A 205 14.53 -5.25 -9.58
C GLY A 205 15.10 -6.54 -8.98
N THR A 206 14.81 -7.69 -9.59
CA THR A 206 15.25 -9.01 -9.11
C THR A 206 16.61 -9.40 -9.69
N ASP A 207 17.40 -10.15 -8.92
CA ASP A 207 18.76 -10.58 -9.30
C ASP A 207 18.80 -11.79 -10.24
N LYS A 208 17.63 -12.35 -10.57
CA LYS A 208 17.45 -13.51 -11.45
C LYS A 208 16.08 -13.47 -12.13
N PRO A 209 15.88 -14.16 -13.26
CA PRO A 209 14.57 -14.29 -13.88
C PRO A 209 13.53 -14.84 -12.90
N VAL A 210 12.34 -14.24 -12.92
CA VAL A 210 11.22 -14.60 -12.05
C VAL A 210 9.93 -14.63 -12.83
N ARG A 211 8.96 -15.37 -12.31
CA ARG A 211 7.55 -15.34 -12.72
C ARG A 211 6.70 -15.05 -11.50
N ILE A 212 5.65 -14.27 -11.67
CA ILE A 212 4.73 -13.96 -10.58
C ILE A 212 3.30 -14.33 -10.94
N HIS A 213 2.55 -14.85 -9.98
CA HIS A 213 1.08 -14.85 -10.04
C HIS A 213 0.62 -13.56 -9.41
N ASN A 214 -0.17 -12.77 -10.14
CA ASN A 214 -0.66 -11.46 -9.74
C ASN A 214 -2.19 -11.44 -9.79
N ILE A 215 -2.83 -11.08 -8.70
CA ILE A 215 -4.28 -10.84 -8.62
C ILE A 215 -4.51 -9.42 -8.14
N ASN A 216 -5.25 -8.64 -8.92
CA ASN A 216 -5.71 -7.30 -8.57
C ASN A 216 -7.20 -7.35 -8.25
N LEU A 217 -7.60 -6.82 -7.10
CA LEU A 217 -8.99 -6.81 -6.65
C LEU A 217 -9.49 -5.39 -6.41
N LEU A 218 -10.75 -5.13 -6.73
CA LEU A 218 -11.43 -3.88 -6.44
C LEU A 218 -12.72 -4.07 -5.66
N LYS A 219 -13.16 -3.00 -4.98
CA LYS A 219 -14.44 -2.98 -4.27
C LYS A 219 -15.56 -2.48 -5.19
N ASP A 220 -16.72 -3.13 -5.10
CA ASP A 220 -17.98 -2.72 -5.75
C ASP A 220 -17.93 -2.52 -7.27
N GLY A 221 -16.99 -3.18 -7.97
CA GLY A 221 -16.91 -3.23 -9.44
C GLY A 221 -16.63 -1.89 -10.14
N THR A 222 -16.61 -0.78 -9.40
CA THR A 222 -16.65 0.59 -9.95
C THR A 222 -15.71 1.56 -9.23
N ILE A 223 -15.32 1.27 -7.99
CA ILE A 223 -14.43 2.13 -7.22
C ILE A 223 -12.99 1.79 -7.61
N ILE A 224 -12.32 2.75 -8.25
CA ILE A 224 -10.94 2.58 -8.75
C ILE A 224 -9.91 2.78 -7.64
N PRO A 225 -10.04 3.76 -6.72
CA PRO A 225 -9.17 3.85 -5.55
C PRO A 225 -9.47 2.76 -4.52
N GLY A 226 -8.49 2.43 -3.68
CA GLY A 226 -8.66 1.51 -2.56
C GLY A 226 -8.61 0.01 -2.92
N ARG A 227 -8.01 -0.32 -4.07
CA ARG A 227 -7.74 -1.70 -4.51
C ARG A 227 -6.69 -2.37 -3.63
N VAL A 228 -6.71 -3.69 -3.68
CA VAL A 228 -5.64 -4.53 -3.15
C VAL A 228 -5.09 -5.38 -4.28
N GLU A 229 -3.77 -5.51 -4.30
CA GLU A 229 -3.06 -6.36 -5.24
C GLU A 229 -2.27 -7.39 -4.47
N MET A 230 -2.24 -8.62 -4.96
CA MET A 230 -1.49 -9.70 -4.35
C MET A 230 -0.59 -10.30 -5.41
N PHE A 231 0.67 -10.51 -5.05
CA PHE A 231 1.58 -11.24 -5.91
C PHE A 231 2.45 -12.22 -5.14
N ALA A 232 2.77 -13.34 -5.79
CA ALA A 232 3.73 -14.32 -5.29
C ALA A 232 4.70 -14.73 -6.39
N TYR A 233 5.97 -14.91 -6.03
CA TYR A 233 6.96 -15.54 -6.89
C TYR A 233 6.67 -17.05 -7.00
N LEU A 234 6.40 -17.53 -8.21
CA LEU A 234 6.00 -18.93 -8.44
C LEU A 234 7.14 -19.93 -8.23
N ASP A 235 8.37 -19.53 -8.53
CA ASP A 235 9.54 -20.43 -8.54
C ASP A 235 10.40 -20.31 -7.27
N MET A 236 9.82 -19.79 -6.18
CA MET A 236 10.51 -19.51 -4.91
C MET A 236 9.89 -20.24 -3.70
N ASP A 237 9.09 -21.27 -3.95
CA ASP A 237 8.38 -22.09 -2.95
C ASP A 237 9.31 -22.71 -1.88
N HIS A 238 10.52 -23.09 -2.28
CA HIS A 238 11.56 -23.65 -1.41
C HIS A 238 12.13 -22.69 -0.36
N LEU A 239 11.92 -21.37 -0.51
CA LEU A 239 12.35 -20.40 0.49
C LEU A 239 11.41 -20.40 1.70
N PRO A 240 11.93 -20.25 2.93
CA PRO A 240 11.10 -20.20 4.12
C PRO A 240 10.25 -18.93 4.13
N ASP A 241 8.99 -19.07 4.52
CA ASP A 241 8.10 -17.93 4.74
C ASP A 241 8.68 -17.01 5.82
N ALA A 242 8.67 -15.70 5.57
CA ALA A 242 9.25 -14.69 6.44
C ALA A 242 8.28 -13.50 6.59
N PRO A 243 7.13 -13.68 7.25
CA PRO A 243 6.14 -12.63 7.40
C PRO A 243 6.75 -11.40 8.09
N LEU A 244 6.52 -10.23 7.49
CA LEU A 244 7.16 -9.00 7.95
C LEU A 244 6.35 -8.29 9.04
N ARG A 245 5.29 -8.92 9.55
CA ARG A 245 4.40 -8.35 10.57
C ARG A 245 5.13 -7.79 11.78
N ASP A 246 6.17 -8.45 12.27
CA ASP A 246 6.92 -8.02 13.45
C ASP A 246 7.95 -6.92 13.15
N LYS A 247 8.25 -6.69 11.87
CA LYS A 247 9.04 -5.56 11.39
C LYS A 247 8.18 -4.38 10.97
N ALA A 248 6.95 -4.62 10.52
CA ALA A 248 5.98 -3.59 10.12
C ALA A 248 5.35 -2.88 11.33
N VAL A 249 6.22 -2.29 12.15
CA VAL A 249 5.88 -1.52 13.36
C VAL A 249 6.78 -0.28 13.42
N PRO A 250 6.28 0.89 13.85
CA PRO A 250 7.16 2.04 14.05
C PRO A 250 8.26 1.74 15.10
N PRO A 251 9.46 2.33 14.96
CA PRO A 251 9.82 3.39 14.01
C PRO A 251 10.26 2.89 12.62
N ASN A 252 10.09 1.61 12.30
CA ASN A 252 10.55 1.05 11.02
C ASN A 252 9.88 1.68 9.80
N ILE A 253 10.61 1.65 8.69
CA ILE A 253 10.33 2.39 7.47
C ILE A 253 9.70 1.47 6.43
N GLY A 254 8.59 1.92 5.83
CA GLY A 254 7.81 1.16 4.85
C GLY A 254 6.31 1.22 5.12
N ILE A 255 5.54 0.37 4.44
CA ILE A 255 4.09 0.31 4.59
C ILE A 255 3.73 -0.46 5.87
N LEU A 256 3.05 0.22 6.80
CA LEU A 256 2.74 -0.29 8.14
C LEU A 256 1.32 -0.85 8.24
N SER A 257 0.34 -0.20 7.62
CA SER A 257 -1.06 -0.63 7.67
C SER A 257 -1.90 -0.06 6.54
N ALA A 258 -3.05 -0.69 6.28
CA ALA A 258 -4.12 -0.16 5.44
C ALA A 258 -5.40 0.01 6.26
N SER A 259 -6.04 1.18 6.15
CA SER A 259 -7.21 1.55 6.92
C SER A 259 -8.51 1.40 6.11
N PHE A 260 -9.52 0.80 6.71
CA PHE A 260 -10.84 0.55 6.12
C PHE A 260 -11.92 1.13 7.03
N GLU A 261 -12.86 1.86 6.43
CA GLU A 261 -14.06 2.29 7.15
C GLU A 261 -15.03 1.12 7.32
N SER A 262 -15.58 1.02 8.52
CA SER A 262 -16.57 0.03 8.95
C SER A 262 -17.84 0.74 9.40
N THR A 263 -18.99 0.16 9.06
CA THR A 263 -20.28 0.56 9.63
C THR A 263 -20.54 -0.06 11.00
N ASP A 264 -19.85 -1.17 11.31
CA ASP A 264 -20.04 -1.97 12.52
C ASP A 264 -18.74 -2.74 12.83
N VAL A 265 -17.91 -2.15 13.70
CA VAL A 265 -16.58 -2.69 14.04
C VAL A 265 -16.70 -4.06 14.71
N ASP A 266 -17.74 -4.28 15.52
CA ASP A 266 -17.94 -5.56 16.20
C ASP A 266 -18.21 -6.68 15.19
N ALA A 267 -19.19 -6.47 14.31
CA ALA A 267 -19.56 -7.45 13.30
C ALA A 267 -18.44 -7.70 12.28
N ASP A 268 -17.76 -6.64 11.82
CA ASP A 268 -16.67 -6.77 10.86
C ASP A 268 -15.45 -7.47 11.51
N LEU A 269 -15.14 -7.21 12.79
CA LEU A 269 -14.07 -7.90 13.53
C LEU A 269 -14.37 -9.40 13.71
N GLU A 270 -15.59 -9.75 14.13
CA GLU A 270 -16.03 -11.15 14.24
C GLU A 270 -15.89 -11.86 12.89
N HIS A 271 -16.38 -11.24 11.80
CA HIS A 271 -16.28 -11.80 10.45
C HIS A 271 -14.82 -12.02 10.04
N LEU A 272 -13.96 -11.01 10.21
CA LEU A 272 -12.53 -11.10 9.88
C LEU A 272 -11.82 -12.23 10.64
N GLN A 273 -12.14 -12.43 11.92
CA GLN A 273 -11.60 -13.53 12.71
C GLN A 273 -12.04 -14.90 12.18
N THR A 274 -13.30 -15.05 11.73
CA THR A 274 -13.76 -16.32 11.10
C THR A 274 -13.03 -16.63 9.78
N LEU A 275 -12.51 -15.60 9.12
CA LEU A 275 -11.67 -15.71 7.92
C LEU A 275 -10.19 -15.95 8.23
N GLY A 276 -9.82 -16.01 9.52
CA GLY A 276 -8.46 -16.29 9.97
C GLY A 276 -7.61 -15.06 10.27
N ALA A 277 -8.18 -13.86 10.33
CA ALA A 277 -7.45 -12.68 10.78
C ALA A 277 -7.12 -12.75 12.29
N ASP A 278 -5.94 -12.27 12.66
CA ASP A 278 -5.42 -12.33 14.03
C ASP A 278 -5.57 -10.97 14.73
N PRO A 279 -6.43 -10.81 15.76
CA PRO A 279 -6.66 -9.54 16.43
C PRO A 279 -5.41 -9.00 17.13
N VAL A 280 -5.17 -7.70 17.00
CA VAL A 280 -4.04 -7.00 17.65
C VAL A 280 -4.53 -6.16 18.81
N ALA A 281 -5.35 -5.15 18.54
CA ALA A 281 -5.82 -4.22 19.57
C ALA A 281 -7.15 -3.56 19.17
N ARG A 282 -7.82 -2.96 20.15
CA ARG A 282 -9.00 -2.11 19.94
C ARG A 282 -8.99 -0.93 20.91
N ALA A 283 -9.41 0.23 20.43
CA ALA A 283 -9.53 1.44 21.24
C ALA A 283 -10.58 2.40 20.68
N GLN A 284 -11.12 3.25 21.56
CA GLN A 284 -11.89 4.43 21.16
C GLN A 284 -11.02 5.66 21.39
N LEU A 285 -10.60 6.32 20.32
CA LEU A 285 -9.65 7.44 20.38
C LEU A 285 -9.76 8.34 19.14
N ALA A 286 -9.03 9.45 19.15
CA ALA A 286 -8.87 10.28 17.95
C ALA A 286 -7.83 9.65 17.00
N LEU A 287 -8.31 9.11 15.88
CA LEU A 287 -7.48 8.51 14.85
C LEU A 287 -7.04 9.59 13.84
N PRO A 288 -5.73 9.79 13.61
CA PRO A 288 -5.23 10.76 12.63
C PRO A 288 -5.83 10.56 11.23
N GLY A 289 -6.41 11.63 10.67
CA GLY A 289 -7.12 11.64 9.39
C GLY A 289 -8.63 11.34 9.45
N PHE A 290 -9.14 10.92 10.61
CA PHE A 290 -10.54 10.48 10.78
C PHE A 290 -11.24 11.05 12.03
N GLY A 291 -10.50 11.58 13.00
CA GLY A 291 -11.08 12.13 14.24
C GLY A 291 -11.49 11.02 15.22
N ALA A 292 -12.48 11.28 16.07
CA ALA A 292 -12.93 10.31 17.07
C ALA A 292 -13.51 9.05 16.40
N CYS A 293 -12.93 7.88 16.69
CA CYS A 293 -13.30 6.60 16.10
C CYS A 293 -13.30 5.47 17.14
N ASP A 294 -14.12 4.45 16.90
CA ASP A 294 -13.90 3.09 17.40
C ASP A 294 -12.99 2.37 16.39
N VAL A 295 -11.83 1.90 16.83
CA VAL A 295 -10.77 1.38 15.95
C VAL A 295 -10.34 0.02 16.45
N ALA A 296 -10.24 -0.95 15.54
CA ALA A 296 -9.61 -2.23 15.79
C ALA A 296 -8.51 -2.49 14.76
N THR A 297 -7.44 -3.16 15.19
CA THR A 297 -6.38 -3.64 14.30
C THR A 297 -6.23 -5.14 14.38
N LEU A 298 -5.86 -5.75 13.26
CA LEU A 298 -5.77 -7.20 13.08
C LEU A 298 -4.82 -7.53 11.93
N PHE A 299 -4.08 -8.63 12.02
CA PHE A 299 -3.28 -9.12 10.89
C PHE A 299 -4.16 -9.87 9.90
N GLY A 300 -3.98 -9.56 8.62
CA GLY A 300 -4.49 -10.37 7.53
C GLY A 300 -3.63 -11.63 7.28
N PRO A 301 -3.98 -12.43 6.26
CA PRO A 301 -3.38 -13.74 6.00
C PRO A 301 -1.86 -13.71 5.74
N ASP A 302 -1.31 -12.59 5.29
CA ASP A 302 0.10 -12.44 4.94
C ASP A 302 0.90 -11.65 6.00
N GLY A 303 0.28 -11.36 7.15
CA GLY A 303 0.87 -10.62 8.26
C GLY A 303 0.77 -9.10 8.11
N GLU A 304 0.08 -8.61 7.09
CA GLU A 304 -0.23 -7.21 6.88
C GLU A 304 -1.22 -6.68 7.93
N LEU A 305 -0.98 -5.50 8.49
CA LEU A 305 -1.84 -4.92 9.52
C LEU A 305 -3.03 -4.19 8.88
N LEU A 306 -4.23 -4.65 9.18
CA LEU A 306 -5.49 -4.02 8.78
C LEU A 306 -5.99 -3.14 9.93
N GLU A 307 -6.28 -1.87 9.66
CA GLU A 307 -6.88 -0.92 10.61
C GLU A 307 -8.35 -0.68 10.22
N ILE A 308 -9.29 -1.24 10.96
CA ILE A 308 -10.71 -1.00 10.72
C ILE A 308 -11.20 0.08 11.69
N TYR A 309 -11.98 1.04 11.18
CA TYR A 309 -12.49 2.13 12.01
C TYR A 309 -13.94 2.45 11.71
N ARG A 310 -14.69 2.88 12.74
CA ARG A 310 -15.98 3.55 12.60
C ARG A 310 -15.90 4.91 13.26
N ARG A 311 -16.25 5.97 12.54
CA ARG A 311 -16.34 7.32 13.09
C ARG A 311 -17.46 7.40 14.13
N ALA A 312 -17.23 8.16 15.20
CA ALA A 312 -18.22 8.43 16.24
C ALA A 312 -19.38 9.30 15.74
#